data_AF-A0A2N5SY92-F1
#
_entry.id   AF-A0A2N5SY92-F1
#
_cell.length_a   1.000
_cell.length_b   1.000
_cell.length_c   1.000
_cell.angle_alpha   90.00
_cell.angle_beta   90.00
_cell.angle_gamma   90.00
#
_symmetry.space_group_name_H-M   'P 1'
#
loop_
_entity.id
_entity.type
_entity.pdbx_description
1 polymer ?
#
loop_
_entity_poly.entity_id
_entity_poly.type
_entity_poly.pdbx_seq_one_letter_code
_entity_poly.pdbx_strand_id
1 'polypeptide(L)' 'VSTVGLKYDFRQATVRAQADSTGKVSMLLEQRIAPMFTFSVAGELDHAKSQSKFGIGIQLESSPLDENALKGLTPPSPPM' A
#
# COMPACT_ATOMS: atom_id res chain seq x y z
N VAL A 1 16.35 10.06 -23.53
CA VAL A 1 15.02 9.91 -22.90
C VAL A 1 15.11 10.52 -21.52
N SER A 2 14.23 11.48 -21.22
CA SER A 2 14.22 12.16 -19.92
C SER A 2 12.95 11.76 -19.19
N THR A 3 13.10 11.37 -17.94
CA THR A 3 12.00 10.94 -17.10
C THR A 3 11.89 11.89 -15.92
N VAL A 4 10.70 12.41 -15.68
CA VAL A 4 10.38 13.25 -14.53
C VAL A 4 9.55 12.43 -13.57
N GLY A 5 10.04 12.27 -12.34
CA GLY A 5 9.35 11.56 -11.28
C GLY A 5 8.97 12.51 -10.14
N LEU A 6 7.79 12.32 -9.60
CA LEU A 6 7.35 12.94 -8.35
C LEU A 6 6.99 11.84 -7.34
N LYS A 7 7.51 11.99 -6.13
CA LYS A 7 7.15 11.15 -4.99
C LYS A 7 6.64 12.05 -3.88
N TYR A 8 5.41 11.80 -3.45
CA TYR A 8 4.80 12.41 -2.29
C TYR A 8 4.57 11.34 -1.24
N ASP A 9 5.19 11.53 -0.09
CA ASP A 9 5.09 10.62 1.04
C ASP A 9 4.29 11.33 2.13
N PHE A 10 3.08 10.83 2.38
CA PHE A 10 2.21 11.26 3.47
C PHE A 10 2.18 10.18 4.54
N ARG A 11 1.93 10.61 5.78
CA ARG A 11 1.89 9.71 6.95
C ARG A 11 0.94 8.51 6.80
N GLN A 12 -0.07 8.64 5.95
CA GLN A 12 -1.09 7.62 5.67
C GLN A 12 -1.21 7.28 4.17
N ALA A 13 -0.39 7.86 3.29
CA ALA A 13 -0.50 7.60 1.86
C ALA A 13 0.82 7.89 1.13
N THR A 14 1.19 7.09 0.14
CA THR A 14 2.36 7.32 -0.70
C THR A 14 1.93 7.41 -2.14
N VAL A 15 2.15 8.56 -2.76
CA VAL A 15 1.85 8.79 -4.16
C VAL A 15 3.16 8.88 -4.93
N ARG A 16 3.28 8.09 -5.99
CA ARG A 16 4.40 8.12 -6.91
C ARG A 16 3.83 8.32 -8.30
N ALA A 17 4.34 9.29 -9.03
CA ALA A 17 4.07 9.37 -10.46
C ALA A 17 5.37 9.60 -11.19
N GLN A 18 5.45 9.06 -12.40
CA GLN A 18 6.62 9.09 -13.23
C GLN A 18 6.14 9.28 -14.67
N ALA A 19 6.69 10.28 -15.35
CA ALA A 19 6.38 10.58 -16.73
C ALA A 19 7.68 10.57 -17.53
N ASP A 20 7.72 9.78 -18.60
CA ASP A 20 8.84 9.71 -19.52
C ASP A 20 8.56 10.49 -20.81
N SER A 21 9.60 11.11 -21.35
CA SER A 21 9.56 11.85 -22.63
C SER A 21 9.17 10.99 -23.84
N THR A 22 9.07 9.67 -23.70
CA THR A 22 8.55 8.74 -24.71
C THR A 22 7.03 8.55 -24.65
N GLY A 23 6.31 9.25 -23.76
CA GLY A 23 4.85 9.18 -23.64
C GLY A 23 4.36 8.10 -22.67
N LYS A 24 5.26 7.50 -21.89
CA LYS A 24 4.87 6.58 -20.81
C LYS A 24 4.67 7.34 -19.51
N VAL A 25 3.51 7.21 -18.90
CA VAL A 25 3.16 7.81 -17.62
C VAL A 25 2.74 6.70 -16.67
N SER A 26 3.48 6.50 -15.59
CA SER A 26 3.14 5.55 -14.52
C SER A 26 2.76 6.32 -13.27
N MET A 27 1.70 5.88 -12.59
CA MET A 27 1.21 6.40 -11.33
C MET A 27 0.98 5.22 -10.38
N LEU A 28 1.44 5.34 -9.15
CA LEU A 28 1.23 4.39 -8.07
C LEU A 28 0.84 5.17 -6.82
N LEU A 29 -0.41 4.99 -6.40
CA LEU A 29 -0.99 5.58 -5.21
C LEU A 29 -1.22 4.48 -4.19
N GLU A 30 -0.55 4.53 -3.05
CA GLU A 30 -0.84 3.69 -1.89
C GLU A 30 -1.51 4.54 -0.82
N GLN A 31 -2.65 4.12 -0.30
CA GLN A 31 -3.44 4.79 0.72
C GLN A 31 -3.70 3.80 1.85
N ARG A 32 -3.10 4.05 3.03
CA ARG A 32 -3.35 3.30 4.25
C ARG A 32 -4.51 3.93 5.00
N ILE A 33 -5.70 3.35 4.87
CA ILE A 33 -6.92 3.87 5.53
C ILE A 33 -6.98 3.36 6.98
N ALA A 34 -6.51 2.15 7.24
CA ALA A 34 -6.42 1.57 8.58
C ALA A 34 -5.13 0.76 8.71
N PRO A 35 -4.65 0.45 9.93
CA PRO A 35 -3.48 -0.42 10.14
C PRO A 35 -3.59 -1.76 9.42
N MET A 36 -4.83 -2.26 9.27
CA MET A 36 -5.16 -3.52 8.61
C MET A 36 -5.60 -3.37 7.14
N PHE A 37 -5.65 -2.16 6.58
CA PHE A 37 -6.17 -1.91 5.22
C PHE A 37 -5.29 -0.94 4.45
N THR A 38 -4.60 -1.46 3.45
CA THR A 38 -3.86 -0.68 2.46
C THR A 38 -4.51 -0.80 1.09
N PHE A 39 -4.95 0.32 0.56
CA PHE A 39 -5.48 0.44 -0.79
C PHE A 39 -4.38 0.90 -1.72
N SER A 40 -4.16 0.23 -2.83
CA SER A 40 -3.18 0.63 -3.84
C SER A 40 -3.84 0.79 -5.21
N VAL A 41 -3.45 1.83 -5.95
CA VAL A 41 -3.90 2.09 -7.31
C VAL A 41 -2.67 2.29 -8.16
N ALA A 42 -2.49 1.44 -9.15
CA ALA A 42 -1.46 1.56 -10.16
C ALA A 42 -2.11 1.93 -11.49
N GLY A 43 -1.52 2.86 -12.22
CA GLY A 43 -1.95 3.22 -13.56
C GLY A 43 -0.74 3.45 -14.42
N GLU A 44 -0.60 2.71 -15.51
CA GLU A 44 0.39 2.96 -16.53
C GLU A 44 -0.30 3.33 -17.83
N LEU A 45 0.06 4.47 -18.38
CA LEU A 45 -0.45 5.01 -19.63
C LEU A 45 0.71 5.08 -20.62
N ASP A 46 0.64 4.29 -21.68
CA ASP A 46 1.53 4.36 -22.82
C ASP A 46 0.83 5.15 -23.94
N HIS A 47 1.14 6.43 -24.04
CA HIS A 47 0.60 7.33 -25.07
C HIS A 47 1.19 7.05 -26.45
N ALA A 48 2.36 6.40 -26.55
CA ALA A 48 2.97 6.04 -27.83
C ALA A 48 2.26 4.84 -28.48
N LYS A 49 1.63 3.98 -27.68
CA LYS A 49 0.85 2.81 -28.15
C LYS A 49 -0.64 2.90 -27.86
N SER A 50 -1.12 4.03 -27.32
CA SER A 50 -2.50 4.22 -26.85
C SER A 50 -3.01 3.07 -25.98
N GLN A 51 -2.15 2.55 -25.10
CA GLN A 51 -2.53 1.51 -24.15
C GLN A 51 -2.50 2.04 -22.73
N SER A 52 -3.58 1.81 -22.00
CA SER A 52 -3.73 2.21 -20.61
C SER A 52 -3.99 0.97 -19.77
N LYS A 53 -3.11 0.72 -18.80
CA LYS A 53 -3.23 -0.36 -17.82
C LYS A 53 -3.52 0.26 -16.47
N PHE A 54 -4.69 -0.03 -15.92
CA PHE A 54 -5.03 0.38 -14.57
C PHE A 54 -5.18 -0.88 -13.71
N GLY A 55 -4.60 -0.84 -12.53
CA GLY A 55 -4.65 -1.88 -11.53
C GLY A 55 -5.06 -1.28 -10.19
N ILE A 56 -5.92 -1.98 -9.49
CA ILE A 56 -6.33 -1.61 -8.13
C ILE A 56 -6.02 -2.82 -7.26
N GLY A 57 -5.28 -2.60 -6.18
CA GLY A 57 -4.91 -3.59 -5.18
C GLY A 57 -5.52 -3.22 -3.84
N ILE A 58 -5.93 -4.24 -3.10
CA ILE A 58 -6.34 -4.08 -1.71
C ILE A 58 -5.54 -5.11 -0.92
N GLN A 59 -4.77 -4.64 0.04
CA GLN A 59 -4.06 -5.48 1.00
C GLN A 59 -4.77 -5.38 2.33
N LEU A 60 -5.38 -6.49 2.74
CA LEU A 60 -5.88 -6.68 4.09
C LEU A 60 -4.84 -7.47 4.87
N GLU A 61 -4.34 -6.86 5.93
CA GLU A 61 -3.52 -7.56 6.92
C GLU A 61 -4.45 -7.96 8.07
N SER A 62 -4.90 -9.22 8.07
CA SER A 62 -5.57 -9.79 9.24
C SER A 62 -4.49 -10.12 10.26
N SER A 63 -4.30 -9.27 11.27
CA SER A 63 -3.66 -9.73 12.49
C SER A 63 -4.55 -10.85 13.06
N PRO A 64 -4.08 -12.11 13.17
CA PRO A 64 -4.77 -13.06 14.00
C PRO A 64 -4.87 -12.41 15.38
N LEU A 65 -6.10 -12.38 15.91
CA LEU A 65 -6.42 -11.90 17.24
C LEU A 65 -5.28 -12.22 18.22
N ASP A 66 -4.94 -11.23 19.03
CA ASP A 66 -4.03 -11.31 20.16
C ASP A 66 -4.25 -12.57 21.01
N GLU A 67 -3.61 -13.69 20.64
CA GLU A 67 -3.48 -14.87 21.48
C GLU A 67 -2.68 -14.54 22.76
N ASN A 68 -1.96 -13.41 22.74
CA ASN A 68 -1.22 -12.86 23.86
C ASN A 68 -2.11 -12.11 24.88
N ALA A 69 -3.29 -11.60 24.47
CA ALA A 69 -4.24 -11.01 25.42
C ALA A 69 -4.98 -12.09 26.24
N LEU A 70 -5.13 -13.30 25.69
CA LEU A 70 -5.77 -14.43 26.39
C LEU A 70 -4.81 -15.16 27.36
N LYS A 71 -3.49 -14.98 27.23
CA LYS A 71 -2.49 -15.51 28.19
C LYS A 71 -2.42 -14.73 29.51
N GLY A 72 -3.05 -13.57 29.62
CA GLY A 72 -3.12 -12.78 30.85
C GLY A 72 -4.11 -13.30 31.90
N LEU A 73 -4.87 -14.36 31.61
CA LEU A 73 -5.94 -14.89 32.49
C LEU A 73 -5.62 -16.24 33.15
N THR A 74 -4.39 -16.75 33.08
CA THR A 74 -4.04 -17.93 33.90
C THR A 74 -3.93 -17.51 35.37
N PRO A 75 -4.76 -18.06 36.29
CA PRO A 75 -4.71 -17.70 37.70
C PRO A 75 -3.34 -18.05 38.30
N PRO A 76 -2.84 -17.25 39.27
CA PRO A 76 -1.56 -17.50 39.89
C PRO A 76 -1.58 -18.86 40.59
N SER A 77 -0.60 -19.70 40.25
CA SER A 77 -0.34 -20.97 40.92
C SER A 77 -0.19 -20.74 42.43
N PRO A 78 -0.94 -21.45 43.30
CA PRO A 78 -0.73 -21.40 44.74
C PRO A 78 0.71 -21.85 45.07
N PRO A 79 1.39 -21.21 46.04
CA PRO A 79 2.70 -21.66 46.46
C PRO A 79 2.58 -22.89 47.37
N MET A 80 3.53 -23.81 47.17
CA MET A 80 3.79 -25.11 47.83
C MET A 80 3.10 -26.33 47.24
#